data_AF-A0A924W9R1-F1
#
_entry.id   AF-A0A924W9R1-F1
#
_cell.length_a   1.000
_cell.length_b   1.000
_cell.length_c   1.000
_cell.angle_alpha   90.00
_cell.angle_beta   90.00
_cell.angle_gamma   90.00
#
_symmetry.space_group_name_H-M   'P 1'
#
loop_
_entity.id
_entity.type
_entity.pdbx_description
1 polymer ?
#
loop_
_entity_poly.entity_id
_entity_poly.type
_entity_poly.pdbx_seq_one_letter_code
_entity_poly.pdbx_strand_id
1 'polypeptide(L)'
;MREVISRRYRDAGEGHELYPDVILIDGGLGQLHAALEAFHTLNVKPPMVISLAKKEELIYVQERSEPVRLGRENPALRLCQSIRDEAHRFAQHYHHVLRRKKTLEE
;
A
#
# COMPACT_ATOMS: atom_id res chain seq x y z
N MET A 1 -4.16 7.55 -2.18
CA MET A 1 -2.92 7.11 -1.49
C MET A 1 -2.45 8.15 -0.49
N ARG A 2 -2.21 9.40 -0.91
CA ARG A 2 -1.75 10.50 -0.03
C ARG A 2 -2.50 10.58 1.30
N GLU A 3 -3.82 10.74 1.25
CA GLU A 3 -4.67 10.86 2.45
C GLU A 3 -4.49 9.69 3.44
N VAL A 4 -4.37 8.46 2.94
CA VAL A 4 -4.22 7.26 3.79
C VAL A 4 -2.89 7.29 4.52
N ILE A 5 -1.79 7.60 3.82
CA ILE A 5 -0.45 7.72 4.41
C ILE A 5 -0.43 8.87 5.41
N SER A 6 -0.96 10.02 5.03
CA SER A 6 -1.01 11.22 5.88
C SER A 6 -1.81 11.00 7.16
N ARG A 7 -2.94 10.27 7.09
CA ARG A 7 -3.74 9.96 8.27
C ARG A 7 -3.10 8.90 9.16
N ARG A 8 -2.55 7.84 8.57
CA ARG A 8 -1.94 6.73 9.32
C ARG A 8 -0.68 7.19 10.04
N TYR A 9 0.25 7.81 9.34
CA TYR A 9 1.57 8.14 9.87
C TYR A 9 1.70 9.57 10.39
N ARG A 10 0.58 10.22 10.71
CA ARG A 10 0.58 11.58 11.29
C ARG A 10 1.38 11.61 12.59
N ASP A 11 1.12 10.64 13.45
CA ASP A 11 1.66 10.58 14.82
C ASP A 11 2.81 9.56 14.92
N ALA A 12 3.37 9.15 13.77
CA ALA A 12 4.42 8.14 13.69
C ALA A 12 5.70 8.52 14.47
N GLY A 13 5.92 9.81 14.72
CA GLY A 13 7.02 10.33 15.55
C GLY A 13 6.71 10.42 17.04
N GLU A 14 5.46 10.19 17.46
CA GLU A 14 5.01 10.34 18.85
C GLU A 14 5.03 9.01 19.63
N GLY A 15 5.51 7.92 19.00
CA GLY A 15 5.70 6.61 19.65
C GLY A 15 4.39 5.84 19.90
N HIS A 16 3.28 6.29 19.33
CA HIS A 16 1.95 5.72 19.55
C HIS A 16 1.56 4.61 18.56
N GLU A 17 2.31 4.42 17.46
CA GLU A 17 2.02 3.40 16.44
C GLU A 17 3.26 2.55 16.09
N LEU A 18 3.05 1.25 15.85
CA LEU A 18 4.07 0.36 15.26
C LEU A 18 4.43 0.88 13.87
N TYR A 19 5.61 1.47 13.74
CA TYR A 19 6.16 1.91 12.47
C TYR A 19 6.68 0.69 11.69
N PRO A 20 6.13 0.36 10.50
CA PRO A 20 6.49 -0.86 9.81
C PRO A 20 7.87 -0.74 9.16
N ASP A 21 8.56 -1.88 8.97
CA ASP A 21 9.80 -1.90 8.20
C ASP A 21 9.56 -1.72 6.69
N VAL A 22 8.44 -2.25 6.19
CA VAL A 22 8.07 -2.24 4.77
C VAL A 22 6.59 -1.92 4.60
N ILE A 23 6.27 -1.04 3.65
CA ILE A 23 4.92 -0.78 3.17
C ILE A 23 4.80 -1.32 1.75
N LEU A 24 3.84 -2.23 1.53
CA LEU A 24 3.44 -2.67 0.19
C LEU A 24 2.16 -1.96 -0.25
N ILE A 25 2.23 -1.28 -1.38
CA ILE A 25 1.12 -0.55 -2.00
C ILE A 25 0.51 -1.36 -3.14
N ASP A 26 -0.82 -1.52 -3.12
CA ASP A 26 -1.59 -2.12 -4.20
C ASP A 26 -1.78 -1.15 -5.39
N GLY A 27 -0.72 -0.97 -6.17
CA GLY A 27 -0.73 -0.19 -7.40
C GLY A 27 0.64 0.03 -8.02
N GLY A 28 0.66 0.69 -9.18
CA GLY A 28 1.89 0.99 -9.92
C GLY A 28 2.65 2.22 -9.42
N LEU A 29 3.64 2.65 -10.20
CA LEU A 29 4.58 3.73 -9.90
C LEU A 29 3.91 5.04 -9.41
N GLY A 30 2.80 5.44 -10.02
CA GLY A 30 2.09 6.66 -9.61
C GLY A 30 1.60 6.60 -8.15
N GLN A 31 1.22 5.41 -7.65
CA GLN A 31 0.84 5.27 -6.25
C GLN A 31 2.04 5.25 -5.31
N LEU A 32 3.17 4.66 -5.72
CA LEU A 32 4.43 4.75 -4.99
C LEU A 32 4.84 6.21 -4.80
N HIS A 33 4.86 7.00 -5.88
CA HIS A 33 5.17 8.43 -5.82
C HIS A 33 4.22 9.19 -4.90
N ALA A 34 2.91 8.94 -5.02
CA ALA A 34 1.93 9.58 -4.16
C ALA A 34 2.12 9.26 -2.67
N ALA A 35 2.59 8.06 -2.32
CA ALA A 35 2.90 7.72 -0.95
C ALA A 35 4.17 8.42 -0.45
N LEU A 36 5.25 8.40 -1.24
CA LEU A 36 6.50 9.07 -0.90
C LEU A 36 6.32 10.58 -0.74
N GLU A 37 5.51 11.21 -1.60
CA GLU A 37 5.19 12.63 -1.49
C GLU A 37 4.40 12.96 -0.21
N ALA A 38 3.54 12.05 0.24
CA ALA A 38 2.81 12.21 1.50
C ALA A 38 3.75 12.14 2.72
N PHE A 39 4.70 11.20 2.73
CA PHE A 39 5.75 11.16 3.76
C PHE A 39 6.61 12.43 3.76
N HIS A 40 6.99 12.91 2.56
CA HIS A 40 7.71 14.16 2.43
C HIS A 40 6.93 15.36 2.99
N THR A 41 5.63 15.44 2.68
CA THR A 41 4.73 16.49 3.20
C THR A 41 4.61 16.44 4.72
N LEU A 42 4.59 15.25 5.30
CA LEU A 42 4.55 15.05 6.75
C LEU A 42 5.90 15.34 7.45
N ASN A 43 6.98 15.55 6.69
CA ASN A 43 8.35 15.63 7.21
C ASN A 43 8.73 14.39 8.07
N VAL A 44 8.21 13.21 7.68
CA VAL A 44 8.50 11.93 8.33
C VAL A 44 9.32 11.10 7.35
N LYS A 45 10.44 10.52 7.82
CA LYS A 45 11.23 9.60 7.01
C LYS A 45 10.40 8.35 6.72
N PRO A 46 10.11 8.01 5.45
CA PRO A 46 9.33 6.82 5.13
C PRO A 46 10.08 5.54 5.54
N PRO A 47 9.36 4.44 5.87
CA PRO A 47 9.94 3.11 5.86
C PRO A 47 10.19 2.68 4.41
N MET A 48 10.68 1.46 4.16
CA MET A 48 10.82 0.98 2.79
C MET A 48 9.44 0.91 2.11
N VAL A 49 9.22 1.70 1.07
CA VAL A 49 7.97 1.66 0.30
C VAL A 49 8.17 0.91 -1.01
N ILE A 50 7.34 -0.11 -1.23
CA ILE A 50 7.26 -0.86 -2.49
C ILE A 50 5.83 -0.84 -3.02
N SER A 51 5.67 -1.01 -4.33
CA SER A 51 4.34 -1.12 -4.94
C SER A 51 4.29 -2.23 -5.99
N LEU A 52 3.16 -2.92 -6.07
CA LEU A 52 2.94 -4.02 -7.02
C LEU A 52 1.96 -3.61 -8.12
N ALA A 53 2.44 -3.48 -9.35
CA ALA A 53 1.59 -3.20 -10.50
C ALA A 53 0.77 -4.43 -10.92
N LYS A 54 -0.56 -4.33 -10.89
CA LYS A 54 -1.49 -5.46 -11.08
C LYS A 54 -1.40 -6.18 -12.42
N LYS A 55 -1.12 -5.47 -13.53
CA LYS A 55 -1.17 -6.07 -14.87
C LYS A 55 0.12 -6.80 -15.21
N GLU A 56 1.25 -6.17 -14.92
CA GLU A 56 2.58 -6.66 -15.31
C GLU A 56 3.31 -7.38 -14.17
N GLU A 57 2.75 -7.36 -12.95
CA GLU A 57 3.33 -7.92 -11.72
C GLU A 57 4.75 -7.39 -11.45
N LEU A 58 4.96 -6.11 -11.79
CA LEU A 58 6.20 -5.38 -11.59
C LEU A 58 6.24 -4.79 -10.17
N ILE A 59 7.37 -4.98 -9.49
CA ILE A 59 7.62 -4.42 -8.17
C ILE A 59 8.40 -3.13 -8.34
N TYR A 60 7.78 -2.01 -8.03
CA TYR A 60 8.46 -0.72 -7.92
C TYR A 60 8.99 -0.55 -6.50
N VAL A 61 10.21 -0.06 -6.38
CA VAL A 61 10.91 0.07 -5.10
C VAL A 61 11.33 1.52 -4.93
N GLN A 62 11.12 2.06 -3.73
CA GLN A 62 11.66 3.36 -3.35
C GLN A 62 13.15 3.49 -3.74
N GLU A 63 13.52 4.66 -4.23
CA GLU A 63 14.90 5.00 -4.62
C GLU A 63 15.48 4.14 -5.76
N ARG A 64 14.63 3.39 -6.49
CA ARG A 64 15.02 2.71 -7.73
C ARG A 64 14.27 3.28 -8.93
N SER A 65 15.00 3.54 -10.00
CA SER A 65 14.42 4.00 -11.26
C SER A 65 13.72 2.87 -12.03
N GLU A 66 14.32 1.68 -12.03
CA GLU A 66 13.80 0.52 -12.75
C GLU A 66 13.02 -0.43 -11.83
N PRO A 67 11.87 -0.97 -12.30
CA PRO A 67 11.12 -1.95 -11.54
C PRO A 67 11.84 -3.30 -11.49
N VAL A 68 11.60 -4.04 -10.43
CA VAL A 68 12.04 -5.43 -10.30
C VAL A 68 11.00 -6.34 -10.95
N ARG A 69 11.44 -7.08 -11.97
CA ARG A 69 10.66 -8.15 -12.59
C ARG A 69 11.12 -9.49 -12.02
N LEU A 70 10.20 -10.19 -11.35
CA LEU A 70 10.46 -11.53 -10.84
C LEU A 70 9.79 -12.58 -11.74
N GLY A 71 10.34 -13.79 -11.75
CA GLY A 71 9.69 -14.94 -12.38
C GLY A 71 8.37 -15.29 -11.67
N ARG A 72 7.40 -15.86 -12.39
CA ARG A 72 6.07 -16.20 -11.85
C ARG A 72 6.12 -17.15 -10.65
N GLU A 73 7.09 -18.05 -10.64
CA GLU A 73 7.30 -19.03 -9.56
C GLU A 73 8.17 -18.48 -8.42
N ASN A 74 8.62 -17.23 -8.50
CA ASN A 74 9.48 -16.64 -7.48
C ASN A 74 8.69 -16.45 -6.17
N PRO A 75 9.18 -16.99 -5.02
CA PRO A 75 8.49 -16.87 -3.74
C PRO A 75 8.22 -15.43 -3.29
N ALA A 76 9.12 -14.49 -3.59
CA ALA A 76 8.95 -13.08 -3.22
C ALA A 76 7.78 -12.42 -3.98
N LEU A 77 7.58 -12.78 -5.25
CA LEU A 77 6.42 -12.31 -6.00
C LEU A 77 5.12 -12.87 -5.42
N ARG A 78 5.09 -14.18 -5.13
CA ARG A 78 3.92 -14.84 -4.52
C ARG A 78 3.55 -14.25 -3.16
N LEU A 79 4.55 -13.87 -2.36
CA LEU A 79 4.35 -13.18 -1.09
C LEU A 79 3.69 -11.81 -1.31
N CYS A 80 4.23 -11.00 -2.24
CA CYS A 80 3.65 -9.68 -2.55
C CYS A 80 2.19 -9.81 -3.04
N GLN A 81 1.91 -10.82 -3.88
CA GLN A 81 0.56 -11.11 -4.36
C GLN A 81 -0.37 -11.52 -3.23
N SER A 82 0.07 -12.40 -2.33
CA SER A 82 -0.74 -12.85 -1.19
C SER A 82 -1.09 -11.70 -0.24
N ILE A 83 -0.15 -10.79 0.02
CA ILE A 83 -0.41 -9.57 0.81
C ILE A 83 -1.42 -8.65 0.10
N ARG A 84 -1.26 -8.46 -1.22
CA ARG A 84 -2.20 -7.68 -2.04
C ARG A 84 -3.60 -8.29 -1.99
N ASP A 85 -3.71 -9.59 -2.16
CA ASP A 85 -4.99 -10.29 -2.22
C ASP A 85 -5.72 -10.19 -0.88
N GLU A 86 -5.00 -10.27 0.24
CA GLU A 86 -5.54 -10.04 1.57
C GLU A 86 -6.00 -8.58 1.77
N ALA A 87 -5.22 -7.59 1.34
CA ALA A 87 -5.62 -6.20 1.37
C ALA A 87 -6.87 -5.93 0.51
N HIS A 88 -6.95 -6.55 -0.65
CA HIS A 88 -8.11 -6.45 -1.54
C HIS A 88 -9.34 -7.11 -0.93
N ARG A 89 -9.20 -8.31 -0.35
CA ARG A 89 -10.27 -9.03 0.35
C ARG A 89 -10.85 -8.18 1.49
N PHE A 90 -9.98 -7.57 2.31
CA PHE A 90 -10.39 -6.69 3.40
C PHE A 90 -11.17 -5.48 2.89
N ALA A 91 -10.67 -4.79 1.87
CA ALA A 91 -11.32 -3.63 1.28
C ALA A 91 -12.69 -3.97 0.68
N GLN A 92 -12.78 -5.06 -0.08
CA GLN A 92 -14.04 -5.54 -0.66
C GLN A 92 -15.06 -5.87 0.44
N HIS A 93 -14.66 -6.62 1.46
CA HIS A 93 -15.53 -6.97 2.58
C HIS A 93 -16.10 -5.71 3.26
N TYR A 94 -15.25 -4.72 3.54
CA TYR A 94 -15.69 -3.46 4.13
C TYR A 94 -16.71 -2.72 3.25
N HIS A 95 -16.49 -2.66 1.94
CA HIS A 95 -17.45 -2.06 1.00
C HIS A 95 -18.78 -2.82 0.96
N HIS A 96 -18.77 -4.16 1.05
CA HIS A 96 -20.00 -4.96 1.14
C HIS A 96 -20.80 -4.63 2.40
N VAL A 97 -20.13 -4.51 3.56
CA VAL A 97 -20.78 -4.13 4.83
C VAL A 97 -21.42 -2.75 4.74
N LEU A 98 -20.69 -1.77 4.20
CA LEU A 98 -21.22 -0.40 4.05
C LEU A 98 -22.43 -0.34 3.12
N ARG A 99 -22.40 -1.06 1.99
CA ARG A 99 -23.54 -1.13 1.07
C ARG A 99 -24.77 -1.74 1.74
N ARG A 100 -24.59 -2.82 2.49
CA ARG A 100 -25.69 -3.49 3.20
C ARG A 100 -26.35 -2.58 4.24
N LYS A 101 -25.56 -1.79 4.98
CA LYS A 101 -26.10 -0.80 5.93
C LYS A 101 -26.95 0.25 5.23
N LYS A 102 -26.47 0.80 4.13
CA LYS A 102 -27.19 1.83 3.36
C LYS A 102 -28.56 1.35 2.84
N THR A 103 -28.65 0.09 2.42
CA THR A 103 -29.92 -0.51 1.94
C THR A 103 -30.90 -0.84 3.07
N LEU A 104 -30.44 -0.93 4.33
CA LEU A 104 -31.30 -1.20 5.50
C LEU A 104 -31.79 0.08 6.19
N GLU A 105 -31.24 1.24 5.83
CA GLU A 105 -31.60 2.56 6.34
C GLU A 105 -32.57 3.31 5.39
N GLU A 106 -33.00 2.66 4.29
CA GLU A 106 -34.08 3.07 3.38
C GLU A 106 -35.34 2.22 3.65
#